data_AF-A0A914XRJ8-F1
#
_entry.id   AF-A0A914XRJ8-F1
#
_cell.length_a   1.000
_cell.length_b   1.000
_cell.length_c   1.000
_cell.angle_alpha   90.00
_cell.angle_beta   90.00
_cell.angle_gamma   90.00
#
_symmetry.space_group_name_H-M   'P 1'
#
loop_
_entity.id
_entity.type
_entity.pdbx_description
1 polymer ?
#
loop_
_entity_poly.entity_id
_entity_poly.type
_entity_poly.pdbx_seq_one_letter_code
_entity_poly.pdbx_strand_id
1 'polypeptide(L)'
;MINRIEDKTGETAEMADWTHCNICMRQPSTDVAFFLTGCGHILCKNCVDSGAADPQCKVCNQKSGVLEINRHLQPDLQEFFKDPKDLLVRYQQKLNKVFEFQSAHRKRINKYHKDLQQKATKMAQYFQNEMKKKSELERQYKMTKEQNKQLQEKITRQQEELRSYKTQMYQYQASAERHRSTQVPHYRSRSPNSTG
;
A
#
# COMPACT_ATOMS: atom_id res chain seq x y z
N MET A 1 -55.01 -25.01 16.59
CA MET A 1 -54.95 -26.11 15.60
C MET A 1 -54.26 -25.54 14.38
N ILE A 2 -53.04 -26.00 14.10
CA ILE A 2 -52.24 -25.57 12.94
C ILE A 2 -52.81 -26.32 11.74
N ASN A 3 -53.35 -25.59 10.76
CA ASN A 3 -53.92 -26.18 9.55
C ASN A 3 -52.78 -26.74 8.69
N ARG A 4 -52.57 -28.05 8.78
CA ARG A 4 -51.54 -28.78 8.03
C ARG A 4 -52.01 -29.07 6.61
N ILE A 5 -51.19 -28.67 5.63
CA ILE A 5 -51.31 -29.07 4.22
C ILE A 5 -50.29 -30.18 3.99
N GLU A 6 -50.72 -31.44 3.94
CA GLU A 6 -49.86 -32.56 3.52
C GLU A 6 -49.91 -32.70 1.98
N ASP A 7 -48.75 -32.69 1.32
CA ASP A 7 -48.58 -33.19 -0.05
C ASP A 7 -47.39 -34.18 -0.08
N LYS A 8 -47.43 -35.11 -1.05
CA LYS A 8 -46.66 -36.35 -1.17
C LYS A 8 -45.14 -36.19 -1.33
N THR A 9 -44.58 -35.00 -1.11
CA THR A 9 -43.14 -34.74 -1.10
C THR A 9 -42.60 -34.25 0.25
N GLY A 10 -43.43 -34.17 1.29
CA GLY A 10 -42.97 -33.98 2.68
C GLY A 10 -42.41 -32.60 3.05
N GLU A 11 -42.39 -31.63 2.13
CA GLU A 11 -42.09 -30.23 2.43
C GLU A 11 -43.35 -29.39 2.24
N THR A 12 -44.04 -29.15 3.35
CA THR A 12 -45.25 -28.34 3.42
C THR A 12 -44.86 -26.88 3.31
N ALA A 13 -45.30 -26.17 2.28
CA ALA A 13 -45.31 -24.71 2.28
C ALA A 13 -46.33 -24.27 3.35
N GLU A 14 -45.88 -24.13 4.59
CA GLU A 14 -46.69 -23.65 5.70
C GLU A 14 -47.06 -22.19 5.40
N MET A 15 -48.26 -21.98 4.86
CA MET A 15 -48.77 -20.64 4.63
C MET A 15 -49.01 -19.98 5.99
N ALA A 16 -48.51 -18.75 6.16
CA ALA A 16 -48.53 -18.06 7.45
C ALA A 16 -49.95 -18.01 8.06
N ASP A 17 -50.02 -18.13 9.38
CA ASP A 17 -51.26 -18.26 10.18
C ASP A 17 -52.28 -17.13 9.98
N TRP A 18 -51.80 -15.95 9.58
CA TRP A 18 -52.61 -14.77 9.26
C TRP A 18 -53.21 -14.78 7.84
N THR A 19 -52.77 -15.69 6.96
CA THR A 19 -53.19 -15.70 5.56
C THR A 19 -54.67 -16.07 5.44
N HIS A 20 -55.45 -15.26 4.72
CA HIS A 20 -56.86 -15.49 4.48
C HIS A 20 -57.34 -14.77 3.22
N CYS A 21 -58.49 -15.18 2.69
CA CYS A 21 -59.16 -14.47 1.61
C CYS A 21 -59.77 -13.19 2.17
N ASN A 22 -59.42 -12.03 1.63
CA ASN A 22 -59.90 -10.73 2.12
C ASN A 22 -61.38 -10.43 1.75
N ILE A 23 -62.10 -11.38 1.15
CA ILE A 23 -63.54 -11.25 0.85
C ILE A 23 -64.35 -12.18 1.75
N CYS A 24 -64.05 -13.48 1.73
CA CYS A 24 -64.83 -14.49 2.43
C CYS A 24 -64.19 -15.00 3.73
N MET A 25 -63.04 -14.43 4.13
CA MET A 25 -62.28 -14.79 5.33
C MET A 25 -61.81 -16.26 5.40
N ARG A 26 -61.91 -17.01 4.30
CA ARG A 26 -61.42 -18.39 4.22
C ARG A 26 -59.90 -18.42 4.35
N GLN A 27 -59.38 -19.25 5.24
CA GLN A 27 -57.94 -19.53 5.37
C GLN A 27 -57.48 -20.59 4.35
N PRO A 28 -56.17 -20.64 4.02
CA PRO A 28 -55.60 -21.68 3.17
C PRO A 28 -55.92 -23.11 3.64
N SER A 29 -56.19 -23.97 2.66
CA SER A 29 -56.40 -25.41 2.81
C SER A 29 -55.86 -26.12 1.56
N THR A 30 -55.67 -27.43 1.62
CA THR A 30 -55.14 -28.23 0.49
C THR A 30 -55.93 -28.07 -0.80
N ASP A 31 -57.23 -27.80 -0.70
CA ASP A 31 -58.17 -27.95 -1.82
C ASP A 31 -58.48 -26.62 -2.52
N VAL A 32 -57.91 -25.50 -2.04
CA VAL A 32 -58.25 -24.17 -2.52
C VAL A 32 -57.00 -23.34 -2.73
N ALA A 33 -56.72 -23.00 -3.99
CA ALA A 33 -55.65 -22.09 -4.36
C ALA A 33 -55.95 -20.64 -3.91
N PHE A 34 -54.88 -19.90 -3.59
CA PHE A 34 -54.93 -18.49 -3.19
C PHE A 34 -54.11 -17.64 -4.16
N PHE A 35 -54.54 -16.41 -4.34
CA PHE A 35 -53.98 -15.47 -5.31
C PHE A 35 -53.70 -14.13 -4.64
N LEU A 36 -52.57 -13.51 -4.97
CA LEU A 36 -52.18 -12.17 -4.58
C LEU A 36 -52.47 -11.19 -5.73
N THR A 37 -53.22 -10.13 -5.47
CA THR A 37 -53.46 -9.06 -6.44
C THR A 37 -52.28 -8.09 -6.47
N GLY A 38 -52.12 -7.35 -7.57
CA GLY A 38 -51.10 -6.28 -7.66
C GLY A 38 -51.26 -5.13 -6.65
N CYS A 39 -52.42 -5.02 -5.99
CA CYS A 39 -52.65 -4.07 -4.89
C CYS A 39 -52.48 -4.69 -3.50
N GLY A 40 -52.02 -5.95 -3.40
CA GLY A 40 -51.67 -6.61 -2.14
C GLY A 40 -52.79 -7.39 -1.45
N HIS A 41 -53.97 -7.50 -2.07
CA HIS A 41 -55.07 -8.30 -1.51
C HIS A 41 -54.93 -9.78 -1.85
N ILE A 42 -55.26 -10.63 -0.90
CA ILE A 42 -55.22 -12.09 -1.01
C ILE A 42 -56.63 -12.61 -1.22
N LEU A 43 -56.85 -13.37 -2.29
CA LEU A 43 -58.16 -13.89 -2.69
C LEU A 43 -58.10 -15.41 -2.91
N CYS A 44 -59.11 -16.15 -2.46
CA CYS A 44 -59.23 -17.57 -2.81
C CYS A 44 -59.75 -17.73 -4.24
N LYS A 45 -59.46 -18.89 -4.86
CA LYS A 45 -59.90 -19.22 -6.23
C LYS A 45 -61.37 -18.90 -6.49
N ASN A 46 -62.27 -19.31 -5.59
CA ASN A 46 -63.70 -19.09 -5.75
C ASN A 46 -64.07 -17.60 -5.85
N CYS A 47 -63.40 -16.74 -5.08
CA CYS A 47 -63.63 -15.29 -5.11
C CYS A 47 -62.98 -14.60 -6.33
N VAL A 48 -61.93 -15.19 -6.89
CA VAL A 48 -61.34 -14.75 -8.17
C VAL A 48 -62.29 -15.11 -9.33
N ASP A 49 -62.75 -16.36 -9.37
CA ASP A 49 -63.59 -16.89 -10.46
C ASP A 49 -65.02 -16.31 -10.47
N SER A 50 -65.51 -15.83 -9.32
CA SER A 50 -66.82 -15.16 -9.22
C SER A 50 -66.83 -13.73 -9.83
N GLY A 51 -65.71 -13.26 -10.37
CA GLY A 51 -65.55 -11.94 -10.96
C GLY A 51 -65.86 -11.86 -12.46
N ALA A 52 -66.43 -10.75 -12.91
CA ALA A 52 -66.49 -10.38 -14.33
C ALA A 52 -65.09 -10.37 -14.98
N ALA A 53 -65.03 -10.61 -16.29
CA ALA A 53 -63.85 -10.81 -17.13
C ALA A 53 -62.74 -9.73 -17.11
N ASP A 54 -62.91 -8.66 -16.32
CA ASP A 54 -61.94 -7.57 -16.18
C ASP A 54 -60.96 -7.79 -15.01
N PRO A 55 -59.65 -7.52 -15.20
CA PRO A 55 -58.62 -7.69 -14.17
C PRO A 55 -58.68 -6.56 -13.13
N GLN A 56 -59.67 -6.61 -12.24
CA GLN A 56 -59.82 -5.68 -11.11
C GLN A 56 -59.88 -6.42 -9.78
N CYS A 57 -59.20 -5.87 -8.77
CA CYS A 57 -59.27 -6.38 -7.41
C CYS A 57 -60.68 -6.18 -6.84
N LYS A 58 -61.30 -7.24 -6.32
CA LYS A 58 -62.66 -7.18 -5.77
C LYS A 58 -62.75 -6.60 -4.34
N VAL A 59 -61.62 -6.24 -3.73
CA VAL A 59 -61.59 -5.58 -2.41
C VAL A 59 -61.51 -4.07 -2.55
N CYS A 60 -60.63 -3.55 -3.41
CA CYS A 60 -60.42 -2.11 -3.58
C CYS A 60 -60.78 -1.56 -4.97
N ASN A 61 -61.26 -2.39 -5.90
CA ASN A 61 -61.63 -2.07 -7.28
C ASN A 61 -60.49 -1.51 -8.17
N GLN A 62 -59.24 -1.60 -7.71
CA GLN A 62 -58.09 -1.22 -8.52
C GLN A 62 -57.86 -2.23 -9.64
N LYS A 63 -57.58 -1.74 -10.86
CA LYS A 63 -57.12 -2.60 -11.97
C LYS A 63 -55.79 -3.23 -11.61
N SER A 64 -55.77 -4.55 -11.47
CA SER A 64 -54.59 -5.30 -11.06
C SER A 64 -54.71 -6.75 -11.52
N GLY A 65 -53.63 -7.31 -12.05
CA GLY A 65 -53.52 -8.75 -12.25
C GLY A 65 -53.53 -9.52 -10.92
N VAL A 66 -53.70 -10.83 -11.04
CA VAL A 66 -53.61 -11.78 -9.92
C VAL A 66 -52.47 -12.76 -10.19
N LEU A 67 -51.71 -13.09 -9.14
CA LEU A 67 -50.66 -14.08 -9.17
C LEU A 67 -51.00 -15.17 -8.17
N GLU A 68 -50.91 -16.43 -8.57
CA GLU A 68 -51.11 -17.55 -7.65
C GLU A 68 -50.00 -17.55 -6.59
N ILE A 69 -50.39 -17.69 -5.32
CA ILE A 69 -49.47 -17.85 -4.20
C ILE A 69 -49.03 -19.31 -4.17
N ASN A 70 -47.88 -19.59 -4.77
CA ASN A 70 -47.28 -20.92 -4.83
C ASN A 70 -45.74 -20.81 -4.74
N ARG A 71 -45.04 -21.95 -4.79
CA ARG A 71 -43.56 -22.02 -4.74
C ARG A 71 -42.83 -21.31 -5.90
N HIS A 72 -43.55 -20.99 -6.98
CA HIS A 72 -43.03 -20.29 -8.15
C HIS A 72 -43.29 -18.78 -8.11
N LEU A 73 -43.93 -18.28 -7.04
CA LEU A 73 -44.08 -16.84 -6.81
C LEU A 73 -42.70 -16.17 -6.77
N GLN A 74 -42.58 -14.92 -7.23
CA GLN A 74 -41.28 -14.24 -7.26
C GLN A 74 -40.66 -14.17 -5.85
N PRO A 75 -39.33 -14.35 -5.70
CA PRO A 75 -38.69 -14.43 -4.38
C PRO A 75 -39.04 -13.27 -3.44
N ASP A 76 -39.05 -12.03 -3.95
CA ASP A 76 -39.37 -10.82 -3.17
C ASP A 76 -40.82 -10.85 -2.65
N LEU A 77 -41.75 -11.39 -3.45
CA LEU A 77 -43.14 -11.56 -3.03
C LEU A 77 -43.33 -12.74 -2.09
N GLN A 78 -42.51 -13.80 -2.20
CA GLN A 78 -42.52 -14.90 -1.23
C GLN A 78 -42.09 -14.45 0.16
N GLU A 79 -41.27 -13.39 0.27
CA GLU A 79 -40.86 -12.87 1.58
C GLU A 79 -42.03 -12.39 2.43
N PHE A 80 -43.11 -11.88 1.82
CA PHE A 80 -44.31 -11.48 2.58
C PHE A 80 -44.93 -12.63 3.38
N PHE A 81 -44.71 -13.88 2.96
CA PHE A 81 -45.31 -15.06 3.58
C PHE A 81 -44.34 -15.81 4.50
N LYS A 82 -43.14 -15.27 4.76
CA LYS A 82 -42.13 -15.89 5.64
C LYS A 82 -42.21 -15.29 7.05
N ASP A 83 -41.75 -16.05 8.05
CA ASP A 83 -41.63 -15.54 9.43
C ASP A 83 -40.67 -14.32 9.45
N PRO A 84 -41.09 -13.16 9.99
CA PRO A 84 -40.23 -11.99 10.15
C PRO A 84 -38.90 -12.27 10.87
N LYS A 85 -38.88 -13.21 11.82
CA LYS A 85 -37.67 -13.64 12.54
C LYS A 85 -36.69 -14.33 11.59
N ASP A 86 -37.18 -15.21 10.72
CA ASP A 86 -36.35 -15.90 9.74
C ASP A 86 -35.79 -14.93 8.69
N LEU A 87 -36.61 -13.97 8.25
CA LEU A 87 -36.17 -12.89 7.37
C LEU A 87 -35.04 -12.10 8.04
N LEU A 88 -35.22 -11.68 9.30
CA LEU A 88 -34.21 -10.94 10.05
C LEU A 88 -32.88 -11.70 10.13
N VAL A 89 -32.91 -12.99 10.48
CA VAL A 89 -31.71 -13.83 10.56
C VAL A 89 -31.01 -13.92 9.20
N ARG A 90 -31.76 -14.15 8.11
CA ARG A 90 -31.19 -14.21 6.75
C ARG A 90 -30.57 -12.89 6.33
N TYR A 91 -31.25 -11.77 6.56
CA TYR A 91 -30.73 -10.44 6.25
C TYR A 91 -29.48 -10.11 7.07
N GLN A 92 -29.49 -10.43 8.37
CA GLN A 92 -28.32 -10.25 9.24
C GLN A 92 -27.11 -11.05 8.73
N GLN A 93 -27.30 -12.32 8.35
CA GLN A 93 -26.23 -13.14 7.78
C GLN A 93 -25.66 -12.54 6.49
N LYS A 94 -26.52 -12.03 5.61
CA LYS A 94 -26.10 -11.36 4.36
C LYS A 94 -25.28 -10.11 4.66
N LEU A 95 -25.72 -9.28 5.59
CA LEU A 95 -25.00 -8.08 6.01
C LEU A 95 -23.64 -8.42 6.65
N ASN A 96 -23.57 -9.44 7.48
CA ASN A 96 -22.32 -9.88 8.09
C ASN A 96 -21.29 -10.31 7.03
N LYS A 97 -21.70 -11.09 6.02
CA LYS A 97 -20.82 -11.47 4.90
C LYS A 97 -20.27 -10.24 4.15
N VAL A 98 -21.12 -9.25 3.89
CA VAL A 98 -20.70 -7.99 3.26
C VAL A 98 -19.70 -7.26 4.15
N PHE A 99 -19.98 -7.17 5.45
CA PHE A 99 -19.09 -6.51 6.40
C PHE A 99 -17.72 -7.20 6.49
N GLU A 100 -17.68 -8.53 6.57
CA GLU A 100 -16.45 -9.32 6.59
C GLU A 100 -15.62 -9.09 5.34
N PHE A 101 -16.26 -9.14 4.17
CA PHE A 101 -15.61 -8.87 2.88
C PHE A 101 -14.96 -7.48 2.88
N GLN A 102 -15.71 -6.44 3.25
CA GLN A 102 -15.19 -5.08 3.28
C GLN A 102 -14.08 -4.90 4.34
N SER A 103 -14.24 -5.52 5.52
CA SER A 103 -13.26 -5.48 6.60
C SER A 103 -11.94 -6.12 6.18
N ALA A 104 -11.97 -7.25 5.49
CA ALA A 104 -10.78 -7.90 4.96
C ALA A 104 -10.04 -6.99 3.96
N HIS A 105 -10.75 -6.32 3.06
CA HIS A 105 -10.15 -5.38 2.11
C HIS A 105 -9.55 -4.16 2.81
N ARG A 106 -10.26 -3.57 3.78
CA ARG A 106 -9.74 -2.48 4.62
C ARG A 106 -8.46 -2.88 5.36
N LYS A 107 -8.38 -4.10 5.89
CA LYS A 107 -7.16 -4.61 6.53
C LYS A 107 -5.98 -4.68 5.55
N ARG A 108 -6.21 -5.16 4.32
CA ARG A 108 -5.17 -5.27 3.29
C ARG A 108 -4.63 -3.90 2.87
N ILE A 109 -5.51 -2.95 2.55
CA ILE A 109 -5.08 -1.60 2.13
C ILE A 109 -4.35 -0.86 3.26
N ASN A 110 -4.83 -0.98 4.50
CA ASN A 110 -4.16 -0.39 5.66
C ASN A 110 -2.78 -1.00 5.90
N LYS A 111 -2.63 -2.31 5.71
CA LYS A 111 -1.32 -2.97 5.79
C LYS A 111 -0.37 -2.44 4.73
N TYR A 112 -0.82 -2.34 3.47
CA TYR A 112 -0.02 -1.78 2.38
C TYR A 112 0.47 -0.36 2.69
N HIS A 113 -0.40 0.52 3.16
CA HIS A 113 -0.01 1.89 3.53
C HIS A 113 0.97 1.92 4.70
N LYS A 114 0.77 1.08 5.72
CA LYS A 114 1.72 0.96 6.84
C LYS A 114 3.09 0.49 6.36
N ASP A 115 3.15 -0.51 5.50
CA ASP A 115 4.41 -1.04 4.96
C ASP A 115 5.13 0.02 4.11
N LEU A 116 4.38 0.78 3.30
CA LEU A 116 4.92 1.89 2.51
C LEU A 116 5.48 3.00 3.40
N GLN A 117 4.73 3.38 4.44
CA GLN A 117 5.16 4.37 5.42
C GLN A 117 6.45 3.92 6.13
N GLN A 118 6.52 2.67 6.58
CA GLN A 118 7.73 2.12 7.21
C GLN A 118 8.95 2.15 6.29
N LYS A 119 8.78 1.81 5.00
CA LYS A 119 9.86 1.90 4.01
C LYS A 119 10.33 3.34 3.84
N ALA A 120 9.41 4.29 3.72
CA ALA A 120 9.73 5.71 3.61
C ALA A 120 10.49 6.21 4.85
N THR A 121 10.05 5.84 6.05
CA THR A 121 10.74 6.21 7.31
C THR A 121 12.15 5.63 7.37
N LYS A 122 12.35 4.35 7.02
CA LYS A 122 13.69 3.73 6.98
C LYS A 122 14.60 4.42 5.97
N MET A 123 14.07 4.75 4.79
CA MET A 123 14.82 5.47 3.76
C MET A 123 15.22 6.87 4.23
N ALA A 124 14.31 7.60 4.87
CA ALA A 124 14.61 8.92 5.43
C ALA A 124 15.70 8.86 6.51
N GLN A 125 15.64 7.86 7.41
CA GLN A 125 16.68 7.62 8.41
C GLN A 125 18.03 7.29 7.78
N TYR A 126 18.05 6.44 6.74
CA TYR A 126 19.27 6.14 5.99
C TYR A 126 19.88 7.41 5.39
N PHE A 127 19.09 8.23 4.68
CA PHE A 127 19.58 9.48 4.10
C PHE A 127 20.09 10.46 5.15
N GLN A 128 19.42 10.58 6.30
CA GLN A 128 19.91 11.42 7.39
C GLN A 128 21.28 10.96 7.91
N ASN A 129 21.50 9.64 8.03
CA ASN A 129 22.77 9.10 8.47
C ASN A 129 23.87 9.31 7.44
N GLU A 130 23.59 9.10 6.15
CA GLU A 130 24.55 9.37 5.07
C GLU A 130 24.90 10.86 4.98
N MET A 131 23.95 11.76 5.20
CA MET A 131 24.21 13.20 5.28
C MET A 131 25.14 13.59 6.44
N LYS A 132 24.96 12.97 7.61
CA LYS A 132 25.88 13.17 8.74
C LYS A 132 27.30 12.69 8.40
N LYS A 133 27.44 11.49 7.81
CA LYS A 133 28.75 10.96 7.40
C LYS A 133 29.41 11.85 6.35
N LYS A 134 28.66 12.32 5.36
CA LYS A 134 29.17 13.23 4.33
C LYS A 134 29.69 14.54 4.95
N SER A 135 28.93 15.13 5.88
CA SER A 135 29.34 16.35 6.56
C SER A 135 30.64 16.17 7.36
N GLU A 136 30.80 15.02 8.03
CA GLU A 136 32.03 14.70 8.75
C GLU A 136 33.23 14.49 7.80
N LEU A 137 33.04 13.75 6.71
CA LEU A 137 34.06 13.56 5.68
C LEU A 137 34.48 14.89 5.04
N GLU A 138 33.55 15.79 4.76
CA GLU A 138 33.85 17.13 4.24
C GLU A 138 34.67 17.96 5.23
N ARG A 139 34.39 17.83 6.54
CA ARG A 139 35.18 18.49 7.59
C ARG A 139 36.60 17.93 7.64
N GLN A 140 36.74 16.61 7.65
CA GLN A 140 38.05 15.94 7.65
C GLN A 140 38.87 16.29 6.40
N TYR A 141 38.24 16.26 5.22
CA TYR A 141 38.88 16.66 3.97
C TYR A 141 39.44 18.09 4.03
N LYS A 142 38.69 19.05 4.57
CA LYS A 142 39.17 20.43 4.74
C LYS A 142 40.39 20.50 5.67
N MET A 143 40.37 19.80 6.80
CA MET A 143 41.51 19.77 7.74
C MET A 143 42.75 19.15 7.09
N THR A 144 42.61 17.99 6.45
CA THR A 144 43.73 17.30 5.79
C THR A 144 44.27 18.12 4.63
N LYS A 145 43.41 18.80 3.87
CA LYS A 145 43.84 19.71 2.79
C LYS A 145 44.69 20.86 3.32
N GLU A 146 44.29 21.47 4.43
CA GLU A 146 45.06 22.54 5.07
C GLU A 146 46.40 22.03 5.63
N GLN A 147 46.42 20.87 6.28
CA GLN A 147 47.66 20.24 6.75
C GLN A 147 48.61 19.94 5.59
N ASN A 148 48.11 19.41 4.47
CA ASN A 148 48.92 19.14 3.28
C ASN A 148 49.54 20.42 2.71
N LYS A 149 48.77 21.51 2.66
CA LYS A 149 49.28 22.82 2.23
C LYS A 149 50.44 23.28 3.14
N GLN A 150 50.26 23.21 4.46
CA GLN A 150 51.30 23.60 5.42
C GLN A 150 52.56 22.73 5.32
N LEU A 151 52.40 21.43 5.09
CA LEU A 151 53.54 20.52 4.88
C LEU A 151 54.26 20.82 3.57
N GLN A 152 53.54 21.11 2.48
CA GLN A 152 54.16 21.53 1.22
C GLN A 152 54.98 22.81 1.39
N GLU A 153 54.45 23.82 2.08
CA GLU A 153 55.18 25.06 2.38
C GLU A 153 56.44 24.82 3.24
N LYS A 154 56.40 23.86 4.18
CA LYS A 154 57.58 23.47 4.97
C LYS A 154 58.62 22.76 4.09
N ILE A 155 58.20 21.83 3.23
CA ILE A 155 59.08 21.12 2.30
C ILE A 155 59.78 22.11 1.37
N THR A 156 59.04 23.08 0.80
CA THR A 156 59.62 24.11 -0.07
C THR A 156 60.67 24.93 0.65
N ARG A 157 60.40 25.41 1.87
CA ARG A 157 61.38 26.16 2.69
C ARG A 157 62.64 25.33 2.96
N GLN A 158 62.48 24.07 3.37
CA GLN A 158 63.62 23.18 3.61
C GLN A 158 64.44 22.93 2.34
N GLN A 159 63.79 22.82 1.17
CA GLN A 159 64.48 22.69 -0.11
C GLN A 159 65.28 23.95 -0.47
N GLU A 160 64.75 25.14 -0.20
CA GLU A 160 65.43 26.41 -0.41
C GLU A 160 66.64 26.56 0.54
N GLU A 161 66.48 26.23 1.81
CA GLU A 161 67.57 26.21 2.79
C GLU A 161 68.68 25.23 2.37
N LEU A 162 68.31 24.01 1.98
CA LEU A 162 69.26 23.01 1.46
C LEU A 162 70.00 23.51 0.22
N ARG A 163 69.34 24.22 -0.69
CA ARG A 163 69.99 24.83 -1.87
C ARG A 163 70.98 25.91 -1.44
N SER A 164 70.59 26.81 -0.55
CA SER A 164 71.46 27.85 -0.01
C SER A 164 72.71 27.27 0.65
N TYR A 165 72.52 26.26 1.51
CA TYR A 165 73.62 25.57 2.19
C TYR A 165 74.57 24.89 1.19
N LYS A 166 74.03 24.19 0.18
CA LYS A 166 74.86 23.61 -0.89
C LYS A 166 75.67 24.67 -1.63
N THR A 167 75.06 25.81 -1.97
CA THR A 167 75.77 26.91 -2.64
C THR A 167 76.89 27.48 -1.77
N GLN A 168 76.65 27.70 -0.47
CA GLN A 168 77.69 28.13 0.46
C GLN A 168 78.83 27.12 0.56
N MET A 169 78.51 25.82 0.61
CA MET A 169 79.51 24.74 0.63
C MET A 169 80.38 24.75 -0.64
N TYR A 170 79.79 24.89 -1.83
CA TYR A 170 80.55 24.99 -3.07
C TYR A 170 81.43 26.24 -3.12
N GLN A 171 80.94 27.39 -2.64
CA GLN A 171 81.73 28.62 -2.55
C GLN A 171 82.92 28.45 -1.60
N TYR A 172 82.71 27.82 -0.44
CA TYR A 172 83.77 27.53 0.52
C TYR A 172 84.85 26.61 -0.08
N GLN A 173 84.45 25.52 -0.73
CA GLN A 173 85.37 24.61 -1.43
C GLN A 173 86.19 25.32 -2.52
N ALA A 174 85.53 26.09 -3.38
CA ALA A 174 86.21 26.86 -4.43
C ALA A 174 87.17 27.92 -3.88
N SER A 175 86.89 28.50 -2.71
CA SER A 175 87.80 29.43 -2.03
C SER A 175 89.03 28.70 -1.46
N ALA A 176 88.84 27.52 -0.87
CA ALA A 176 89.92 26.69 -0.34
C ALA A 176 90.85 26.17 -1.45
N GLU A 177 90.30 25.79 -2.60
CA GLU A 177 91.09 25.38 -3.79
C GLU A 177 91.94 26.52 -4.36
N ARG A 178 91.39 27.76 -4.41
CA ARG A 178 92.17 28.93 -4.83
C ARG A 178 93.32 29.24 -3.87
N HIS A 179 93.10 29.10 -2.56
CA HIS A 179 94.17 29.24 -1.56
C HIS A 179 95.24 28.14 -1.68
N ARG A 180 94.86 26.92 -2.06
CA ARG A 180 95.81 25.82 -2.30
C ARG A 180 96.62 26.00 -3.59
N SER A 181 96.01 26.49 -4.67
CA SER A 181 96.67 26.70 -5.97
C SER A 181 97.69 27.86 -5.95
N THR A 182 97.44 28.88 -5.13
CA THR A 182 98.37 30.02 -4.94
C THR A 182 99.61 29.68 -4.10
N GLN A 183 99.67 28.51 -3.45
CA GLN A 183 100.83 28.04 -2.68
C GLN A 183 101.73 27.05 -3.45
N VAL A 184 101.46 26.75 -4.73
CA VAL A 184 102.31 25.84 -5.51
C VAL A 184 103.62 26.54 -5.92
N PRO A 185 104.81 26.05 -5.53
CA PRO A 185 106.08 26.71 -5.88
C PRO A 185 106.40 26.56 -7.38
N HIS A 186 106.66 27.68 -8.05
CA HIS A 186 107.08 27.72 -9.44
C HIS A 186 108.56 27.29 -9.56
N TYR A 187 108.83 26.00 -9.83
CA TYR A 187 110.19 25.56 -10.16
C TYR A 187 110.52 25.97 -11.61
N ARG A 188 111.44 26.95 -11.78
CA ARG A 188 112.08 27.27 -13.07
C ARG A 188 113.16 26.22 -13.36
N SER A 189 112.92 25.32 -14.30
CA SER A 189 113.97 24.46 -14.87
C SER A 189 114.78 25.29 -15.88
N ARG A 190 116.04 25.54 -15.52
CA ARG A 190 117.05 26.25 -16.32
C ARG A 190 117.72 25.23 -17.26
N SER A 191 117.61 25.41 -18.58
CA SER A 191 118.44 24.65 -19.54
C SER A 191 119.92 25.02 -19.40
N PRO A 192 120.83 24.05 -19.42
CA PRO A 192 122.23 24.30 -19.79
C PRO A 192 122.55 23.73 -21.18
N ASN A 193 123.18 24.60 -21.99
CA ASN A 193 124.02 24.26 -23.13
C ASN A 193 125.25 23.42 -22.69
N SER A 194 125.70 22.51 -23.56
CA SER A 194 127.13 22.22 -23.85
C SER A 194 127.20 21.15 -24.96
N THR A 195 127.62 21.46 -26.19
CA THR A 195 129.02 21.41 -26.71
C THR A 195 129.77 20.10 -26.41
N GLY A 196 130.15 19.39 -27.48
CA GLY A 196 130.98 18.18 -27.48
C GLY A 196 130.69 17.33 -28.70
#